data_AF-I0GTG8-F1
#
_entry.id   AF-I0GTG8-F1
#
_cell.length_a   1.000
_cell.length_b   1.000
_cell.length_c   1.000
_cell.angle_alpha   90.00
_cell.angle_beta   90.00
_cell.angle_gamma   90.00
#
_symmetry.space_group_name_H-M   'P 1'
#
loop_
_entity.id
_entity.type
_entity.pdbx_description
1 polymer ?
#
loop_
_entity_poly.entity_id
_entity_poly.type
_entity_poly.pdbx_seq_one_letter_code
_entity_poly.pdbx_strand_id
1 'polypeptide(L)'
;MGKELREAVSGRRLWLRLSLDYQVDRYILMPHITSDYNDYAIDYIDAYLHKEGLHSAIFVSSNQAVLDRLSAYNGTYEVSATYMAHGQIMDMMRFYALYPFSDKVVIISLTIPYDTCGENLLGIPGVTKRDLFCYDIYRFDCVPQLGEVTP
;
A
#
# COMPACT_ATOMS: atom_id res chain seq x y z
N MET A 1 -16.58 15.37 -21.38
CA MET A 1 -15.54 14.73 -20.55
C MET A 1 -15.96 13.28 -20.26
N GLY A 2 -15.12 12.29 -20.57
CA GLY A 2 -15.41 10.87 -20.30
C GLY A 2 -15.50 10.56 -18.81
N LYS A 3 -16.14 9.44 -18.45
CA LYS A 3 -16.27 8.99 -17.05
C LYS A 3 -14.90 8.80 -16.39
N GLU A 4 -13.99 8.11 -17.07
CA GLU A 4 -12.63 7.82 -16.58
C GLU A 4 -11.83 9.10 -16.29
N LEU A 5 -11.93 10.10 -17.18
CA LEU A 5 -11.24 11.38 -16.96
C LEU A 5 -11.81 12.13 -15.74
N ARG A 6 -13.12 12.05 -15.47
CA ARG A 6 -13.72 12.62 -14.25
C ARG A 6 -13.18 11.95 -13.00
N GLU A 7 -13.11 10.62 -13.03
CA GLU A 7 -12.63 9.80 -11.92
C GLU A 7 -11.14 10.06 -11.65
N ALA A 8 -10.31 10.20 -12.69
CA ALA A 8 -8.91 10.62 -12.52
C ALA A 8 -8.76 12.04 -11.97
N VAL A 9 -9.60 12.99 -12.39
CA VAL A 9 -9.61 14.36 -11.81
C VAL A 9 -10.04 14.33 -10.33
N SER A 10 -11.01 13.48 -9.98
CA SER A 10 -11.39 13.19 -8.60
C SER A 10 -10.21 12.63 -7.80
N GLY A 11 -9.53 11.62 -8.34
CA GLY A 11 -8.32 11.02 -7.77
C GLY A 11 -7.20 12.03 -7.52
N ARG A 12 -6.95 12.95 -8.46
CA ARG A 12 -5.97 14.04 -8.26
C ARG A 12 -6.33 14.93 -7.09
N ARG A 13 -7.61 15.28 -6.92
CA ARG A 13 -8.05 16.12 -5.79
C ARG A 13 -7.90 15.39 -4.45
N LEU A 14 -8.23 14.10 -4.43
CA LEU A 14 -8.04 13.24 -3.25
C LEU A 14 -6.57 13.13 -2.87
N TRP A 15 -5.69 12.88 -3.84
CA TRP A 15 -4.25 12.87 -3.62
C TRP A 15 -3.75 14.19 -3.05
N LEU A 16 -4.09 15.32 -3.67
CA LEU A 16 -3.65 16.64 -3.19
C LEU A 16 -4.09 16.89 -1.75
N ARG A 17 -5.33 16.55 -1.41
CA ARG A 17 -5.82 16.66 -0.03
C ARG A 17 -5.04 15.76 0.91
N LEU A 18 -4.91 14.47 0.59
CA LEU A 18 -4.17 13.51 1.41
C LEU A 18 -2.73 13.98 1.66
N SER A 19 -2.05 14.48 0.63
CA SER A 19 -0.67 14.97 0.72
C SER A 19 -0.52 16.30 1.45
N LEU A 20 -1.61 17.05 1.65
CA LEU A 20 -1.62 18.26 2.46
C LEU A 20 -1.90 17.92 3.92
N ASP A 21 -2.86 17.03 4.15
CA ASP A 21 -3.30 16.61 5.48
C ASP A 21 -2.23 15.80 6.21
N TYR A 22 -1.39 15.05 5.48
CA TYR A 22 -0.33 14.22 6.03
C TYR A 22 1.00 14.53 5.37
N GLN A 23 2.03 14.83 6.15
CA GLN A 23 3.40 15.03 5.68
C GLN A 23 4.28 13.87 6.13
N VAL A 24 4.20 12.76 5.40
CA VAL A 24 4.91 11.51 5.71
C VAL A 24 5.91 11.12 4.61
N ASP A 25 6.76 10.14 4.91
CA ASP A 25 7.74 9.61 3.97
C ASP A 25 7.11 8.65 2.95
N ARG A 26 6.07 7.91 3.37
CA ARG A 26 5.33 6.97 2.50
C ARG A 26 3.82 7.02 2.67
N TYR A 27 3.14 6.89 1.53
CA TYR A 27 1.70 6.69 1.43
C TYR A 27 1.44 5.28 0.93
N ILE A 28 0.76 4.48 1.73
CA ILE A 28 0.49 3.08 1.45
C ILE A 28 -1.00 2.94 1.12
N LEU A 29 -1.31 2.74 -0.15
CA LEU A 29 -2.68 2.65 -0.65
C LEU A 29 -3.11 1.19 -0.74
N MET A 30 -4.21 0.84 -0.07
CA MET A 30 -4.79 -0.51 -0.06
C MET A 30 -6.08 -0.53 -0.89
N PRO A 31 -5.99 -0.80 -2.21
CA PRO A 31 -7.15 -0.75 -3.08
C PRO A 31 -8.13 -1.90 -2.84
N HIS A 32 -7.67 -3.03 -2.30
CA HIS A 32 -8.54 -4.18 -2.04
C HIS A 32 -9.25 -4.05 -0.70
N ILE A 33 -10.56 -4.32 -0.68
CA ILE A 33 -11.35 -4.37 0.56
C ILE A 33 -10.87 -5.54 1.42
N THR A 34 -10.66 -6.70 0.82
CA THR A 34 -10.16 -7.92 1.48
C THR A 34 -9.05 -8.52 0.65
N SER A 35 -7.84 -8.58 1.20
CA SER A 35 -6.71 -9.26 0.57
C SER A 35 -5.66 -9.59 1.64
N ASP A 36 -5.07 -10.78 1.54
CA ASP A 36 -3.96 -11.20 2.39
C ASP A 36 -2.77 -10.22 2.29
N TYR A 37 -2.63 -9.52 1.15
CA TYR A 37 -1.60 -8.50 0.97
C TYR A 37 -1.76 -7.32 1.91
N ASN A 38 -3.00 -6.98 2.31
CA ASN A 38 -3.21 -5.91 3.29
C ASN A 38 -2.62 -6.31 4.65
N ASP A 39 -2.75 -7.59 5.01
CA ASP A 39 -2.21 -8.09 6.27
C ASP A 39 -0.69 -8.13 6.24
N TYR A 40 -0.09 -8.63 5.15
CA TYR A 40 1.36 -8.63 4.97
C TYR A 40 1.93 -7.20 4.96
N ALA A 41 1.21 -6.23 4.40
CA ALA A 41 1.65 -4.84 4.41
C ALA A 41 1.81 -4.28 5.82
N ILE A 42 0.96 -4.70 6.76
CA ILE A 42 1.08 -4.33 8.17
C ILE A 42 2.21 -5.12 8.83
N ASP A 43 2.28 -6.44 8.61
CA ASP A 43 3.29 -7.30 9.23
C ASP A 43 4.72 -6.88 8.90
N TYR A 44 4.96 -6.43 7.66
CA TYR A 44 6.29 -6.11 7.16
C TYR A 44 6.61 -4.62 7.14
N ILE A 45 5.76 -3.75 7.71
CA ILE A 45 5.96 -2.30 7.60
C ILE A 45 7.25 -1.82 8.26
N ASP A 46 7.60 -2.32 9.45
CA ASP A 46 8.84 -1.93 10.13
C ASP A 46 10.08 -2.29 9.28
N ALA A 47 10.12 -3.53 8.77
CA ALA A 47 11.23 -3.98 7.91
C ALA A 47 11.33 -3.17 6.62
N TYR A 48 10.18 -2.80 6.04
CA TYR A 48 10.12 -2.00 4.83
C TYR A 48 10.61 -0.58 5.05
N LEU A 49 10.13 0.10 6.10
CA LEU A 49 10.58 1.46 6.43
C LEU A 49 12.06 1.49 6.79
N HIS A 50 12.54 0.48 7.53
CA HIS A 50 13.96 0.32 7.81
C HIS A 50 14.81 0.20 6.54
N LYS A 51 14.45 -0.73 5.64
CA LYS A 51 15.13 -0.95 4.36
C LYS A 51 15.23 0.33 3.53
N GLU A 52 14.16 1.10 3.49
CA GLU A 52 14.09 2.32 2.68
C GLU A 52 14.66 3.55 3.40
N GLY A 53 15.09 3.43 4.66
CA GLY A 53 15.62 4.53 5.47
C GLY A 53 14.57 5.61 5.80
N LEU A 54 13.32 5.20 6.05
CA LEU A 54 12.17 6.08 6.25
C LEU A 54 11.66 6.02 7.68
N HIS A 55 10.96 7.06 8.12
CA HIS A 55 10.54 7.19 9.52
C HIS A 55 9.03 7.17 9.71
N SER A 56 8.27 7.51 8.66
CA SER A 56 6.83 7.69 8.76
C SER A 56 6.07 7.13 7.56
N ALA A 57 4.90 6.56 7.83
CA ALA A 57 3.97 6.11 6.80
C ALA A 57 2.51 6.39 7.17
N ILE A 58 1.69 6.58 6.14
CA ILE A 58 0.23 6.52 6.29
C ILE A 58 -0.38 5.43 5.42
N PHE A 59 -1.21 4.60 6.03
CA PHE A 59 -2.05 3.65 5.34
C PHE A 59 -3.40 4.26 4.99
N VAL A 60 -3.84 4.04 3.76
CA VAL A 60 -5.15 4.46 3.26
C VAL A 60 -5.94 3.22 2.88
N SER A 61 -7.02 2.95 3.61
CA SER A 61 -7.84 1.76 3.43
C SER A 61 -9.32 2.07 3.57
N SER A 62 -10.15 1.28 2.89
CA SER A 62 -11.61 1.28 3.06
C SER A 62 -12.08 0.20 4.03
N ASN A 63 -11.18 -0.65 4.53
CA ASN A 63 -11.51 -1.76 5.42
C ASN A 63 -11.26 -1.38 6.87
N GLN A 64 -12.33 -1.34 7.68
CA GLN A 64 -12.23 -0.98 9.09
C GLN A 64 -11.35 -1.95 9.89
N ALA A 65 -11.38 -3.25 9.61
CA ALA A 65 -10.56 -4.22 10.35
C ALA A 65 -9.05 -3.98 10.16
N VAL A 66 -8.65 -3.55 8.96
CA VAL A 66 -7.27 -3.13 8.65
C VAL A 66 -6.90 -1.89 9.45
N LEU A 67 -7.80 -0.90 9.50
CA LEU A 67 -7.58 0.34 10.27
C LEU A 67 -7.50 0.06 11.77
N ASP A 68 -8.35 -0.82 12.30
CA ASP A 68 -8.34 -1.22 13.71
C ASP A 68 -7.01 -1.90 14.06
N ARG A 69 -6.52 -2.79 13.19
CA ARG A 69 -5.21 -3.44 13.35
C ARG A 69 -4.07 -2.44 13.33
N LEU A 70 -4.11 -1.45 12.44
CA LEU A 70 -3.13 -0.35 12.38
C LEU A 70 -3.22 0.59 13.60
N SER A 71 -4.41 0.76 14.18
CA SER A 71 -4.56 1.55 15.41
C SER A 71 -3.94 0.87 16.64
N ALA A 72 -3.90 -0.48 16.63
CA ALA A 72 -3.24 -1.29 17.63
C ALA A 72 -1.75 -1.54 17.31
N TYR A 73 -1.24 -0.97 16.22
CA TYR A 73 0.15 -1.09 15.82
C TYR A 73 1.06 -0.46 16.87
N ASN A 74 2.08 -1.22 17.30
CA ASN A 74 3.05 -0.77 18.29
C ASN A 74 4.47 -1.14 17.84
N GLY A 75 4.84 -0.69 16.63
CA GLY A 75 6.16 -0.88 16.05
C GLY A 75 7.11 0.29 16.30
N THR A 76 8.24 0.29 15.60
CA THR A 76 9.33 1.26 15.82
C THR A 76 9.07 2.60 15.15
N TYR A 77 8.36 2.62 14.03
CA TYR A 77 8.16 3.80 13.18
C TYR A 77 6.81 4.49 13.38
N GLU A 78 6.71 5.75 12.94
CA GLU A 78 5.46 6.52 12.97
C GLU A 78 4.52 6.02 11.87
N VAL A 79 3.62 5.11 12.23
CA VAL A 79 2.60 4.58 11.32
C VAL A 79 1.24 5.13 11.71
N SER A 80 0.59 5.77 10.75
CA SER A 80 -0.79 6.25 10.86
C SER A 80 -1.69 5.55 9.85
N ALA A 81 -3.00 5.64 10.07
CA ALA A 81 -3.98 5.08 9.15
C ALA A 81 -5.17 6.04 8.99
N THR A 82 -5.72 6.10 7.79
CA THR A 82 -6.91 6.90 7.51
C THR A 82 -7.91 6.14 6.66
N TYR A 83 -9.18 6.33 6.99
CA TYR A 83 -10.28 5.79 6.22
C TYR A 83 -10.46 6.58 4.94
N MET A 84 -10.56 5.87 3.82
CA MET A 84 -11.01 6.42 2.55
C MET A 84 -11.99 5.45 1.92
N ALA A 85 -13.13 5.95 1.44
CA ALA A 85 -14.13 5.07 0.83
C ALA A 85 -13.53 4.36 -0.39
N HIS A 86 -13.89 3.09 -0.62
CA HIS A 86 -13.28 2.29 -1.68
C HIS A 86 -13.33 2.96 -3.06
N GLY A 87 -14.46 3.60 -3.41
CA GLY A 87 -14.58 4.34 -4.67
C GLY A 87 -13.59 5.52 -4.80
N GLN A 88 -13.25 6.19 -3.69
CA GLN A 88 -12.24 7.25 -3.66
C GLN A 88 -10.83 6.67 -3.86
N ILE A 89 -10.52 5.53 -3.25
CA ILE A 89 -9.26 4.82 -3.48
C ILE A 89 -9.15 4.44 -4.96
N MET A 90 -10.22 3.92 -5.57
CA MET A 90 -10.23 3.57 -7.00
C MET A 90 -10.09 4.79 -7.92
N ASP A 91 -10.66 5.94 -7.55
CA ASP A 91 -10.41 7.20 -8.26
C ASP A 91 -8.93 7.61 -8.20
N MET A 92 -8.27 7.45 -7.04
CA MET A 92 -6.82 7.65 -6.91
C MET A 92 -6.02 6.65 -7.76
N MET A 93 -6.43 5.38 -7.81
CA MET A 93 -5.80 4.36 -8.66
C MET A 93 -5.88 4.73 -10.14
N ARG A 94 -7.02 5.26 -10.60
CA ARG A 94 -7.18 5.75 -11.98
C ARG A 94 -6.30 6.94 -12.27
N PHE A 95 -6.13 7.85 -11.32
CA PHE A 95 -5.19 8.96 -11.48
C PHE A 95 -3.75 8.46 -11.56
N TYR A 96 -3.34 7.56 -10.65
CA TYR A 96 -2.03 6.93 -10.68
C TYR A 96 -1.78 6.20 -12.01
N ALA A 97 -2.80 5.55 -12.55
CA ALA A 97 -2.75 4.83 -13.82
C ALA A 97 -2.54 5.73 -15.06
N LEU A 98 -2.73 7.04 -14.92
CA LEU A 98 -2.41 7.99 -15.98
C LEU A 98 -1.07 8.67 -15.76
N TYR A 99 -0.68 8.84 -14.50
CA TYR A 99 0.52 9.54 -14.10
C TYR A 99 0.94 9.09 -12.69
N PRO A 100 2.07 8.36 -12.54
CA PRO A 100 2.65 8.02 -11.24
C PRO A 100 3.08 9.31 -10.53
N PHE A 101 2.17 9.87 -9.73
CA PHE A 101 2.24 11.26 -9.29
C PHE A 101 3.22 11.51 -8.14
N SER A 102 3.76 10.45 -7.52
CA SER A 102 4.71 10.52 -6.41
C SER A 102 5.47 9.21 -6.26
N ASP A 103 6.77 9.30 -6.01
CA ASP A 103 7.65 8.19 -5.62
C ASP A 103 7.42 7.72 -4.17
N LYS A 104 6.73 8.53 -3.37
CA LYS A 104 6.34 8.19 -1.98
C LYS A 104 5.16 7.22 -1.90
N VAL A 105 4.55 6.85 -3.02
CA VAL A 105 3.33 6.03 -3.04
C VAL A 105 3.67 4.57 -3.29
N VAL A 106 3.19 3.71 -2.40
CA VAL A 106 3.21 2.26 -2.55
C VAL A 106 1.76 1.77 -2.64
N ILE A 107 1.50 0.88 -3.59
CA ILE A 107 0.18 0.31 -3.81
C ILE A 107 0.22 -1.16 -3.38
N ILE A 108 -0.62 -1.52 -2.42
CA ILE A 108 -0.71 -2.87 -1.87
C ILE A 108 -1.61 -3.72 -2.77
N SER A 109 -1.11 -4.03 -3.96
CA SER A 109 -1.80 -4.84 -4.95
C SER A 109 -0.87 -5.30 -6.06
N LEU A 110 -1.08 -6.52 -6.53
CA LEU A 110 -0.46 -7.03 -7.76
C LEU A 110 -1.33 -6.81 -9.01
N THR A 111 -2.60 -6.44 -8.82
CA THR A 111 -3.63 -6.39 -9.87
C THR A 111 -4.22 -5.01 -10.12
N ILE A 112 -3.86 -4.02 -9.29
CA ILE A 112 -4.39 -2.65 -9.31
C ILE A 112 -3.23 -1.67 -9.06
N PRO A 113 -3.11 -0.56 -9.81
CA PRO A 113 -3.95 -0.14 -10.93
C PRO A 113 -3.74 -0.95 -12.20
N TYR A 114 -2.67 -1.73 -12.27
CA TYR A 114 -2.37 -2.64 -13.37
C TYR A 114 -2.06 -4.03 -12.83
N ASP A 115 -2.29 -5.03 -13.67
CA ASP A 115 -1.88 -6.40 -13.39
C ASP A 115 -0.39 -6.57 -13.69
N THR A 116 0.36 -6.92 -12.65
CA THR A 116 1.78 -7.26 -12.72
C THR A 116 2.00 -8.69 -13.22
N CYS A 117 0.93 -9.48 -13.35
CA CYS A 117 0.94 -10.91 -13.64
C CYS A 117 1.68 -11.75 -12.57
N GLY A 118 2.04 -11.17 -11.41
CA GLY A 118 2.78 -11.86 -10.36
C GLY A 118 1.99 -13.03 -9.75
N GLU A 119 0.66 -12.92 -9.69
CA GLU A 119 -0.20 -14.00 -9.20
C GLU A 119 -0.17 -15.25 -10.09
N ASN A 120 0.30 -15.17 -11.34
CA ASN A 120 0.49 -16.35 -12.20
C ASN A 120 1.59 -17.29 -11.69
N LEU A 121 2.42 -16.83 -10.76
CA LEU A 121 3.43 -17.66 -10.09
C LEU A 121 2.83 -18.49 -8.95
N LEU A 122 1.62 -18.17 -8.49
CA LEU A 122 0.90 -18.98 -7.51
C LEU A 122 0.60 -20.35 -8.14
N GLY A 123 1.01 -21.42 -7.46
CA GLY A 123 0.93 -22.81 -7.95
C GLY A 123 2.29 -23.40 -8.32
N ILE A 124 3.34 -22.58 -8.43
CA ILE A 124 4.72 -23.08 -8.44
C ILE A 124 5.06 -23.57 -7.02
N PRO A 125 5.56 -24.81 -6.84
CA PRO A 125 5.93 -25.32 -5.53
C PRO A 125 6.92 -24.39 -4.82
N GLY A 126 6.57 -23.96 -3.60
CA GLY A 126 7.40 -23.07 -2.78
C GLY A 126 7.15 -21.58 -2.98
N VAL A 127 6.26 -21.15 -3.90
CA VAL A 127 5.86 -19.75 -4.05
C VAL A 127 4.55 -19.49 -3.29
N THR A 128 4.57 -18.53 -2.37
CA THR A 128 3.41 -18.12 -1.59
C THR A 128 3.04 -16.66 -1.85
N LYS A 129 1.81 -16.26 -1.51
CA LYS A 129 1.37 -14.85 -1.56
C LYS A 129 2.27 -13.91 -0.74
N ARG A 130 2.78 -14.40 0.40
CA ARG A 130 3.74 -13.67 1.23
C ARG A 130 5.03 -13.38 0.47
N ASP A 131 5.53 -14.36 -0.29
CA ASP A 131 6.75 -14.20 -1.07
C ASP A 131 6.50 -13.17 -2.18
N LEU A 132 5.38 -13.27 -2.90
CA LEU A 132 5.00 -12.28 -3.91
C LEU A 132 4.88 -10.87 -3.30
N PHE A 133 4.26 -10.75 -2.14
CA PHE A 133 4.19 -9.47 -1.43
C PHE A 133 5.58 -8.89 -1.14
N CYS A 134 6.46 -9.69 -0.55
CA CYS A 134 7.79 -9.25 -0.14
C CYS A 134 8.64 -8.86 -1.35
N TYR A 135 8.63 -9.66 -2.41
CA TYR A 135 9.48 -9.44 -3.58
C TYR A 135 8.91 -8.42 -4.57
N ASP A 136 7.59 -8.38 -4.79
CA ASP A 136 6.99 -7.53 -5.82
C ASP A 136 6.45 -6.20 -5.30
N ILE A 137 5.93 -6.16 -4.07
CA ILE A 137 5.32 -4.94 -3.52
C ILE A 137 6.36 -4.16 -2.70
N TYR A 138 6.95 -4.79 -1.67
CA TYR A 138 7.95 -4.13 -0.81
C TYR A 138 9.40 -4.27 -1.30
N ARG A 139 9.61 -5.03 -2.39
CA ARG A 139 10.90 -5.15 -3.08
C ARG A 139 12.05 -5.57 -2.16
N PHE A 140 11.81 -6.48 -1.21
CA PHE A 140 12.87 -7.08 -0.41
C PHE A 140 13.73 -8.04 -1.25
N ASP A 141 15.00 -8.21 -0.88
CA ASP A 141 15.88 -9.22 -1.49
C ASP A 141 15.66 -10.62 -0.91
N CYS A 142 15.04 -10.70 0.27
CA CYS A 142 14.61 -11.93 0.94
C CYS A 142 13.38 -11.64 1.81
N VAL A 143 12.60 -12.66 2.14
CA VAL A 143 11.46 -12.51 3.07
C VAL A 143 11.99 -12.28 4.49
N PRO A 144 11.72 -11.12 5.13
CA PRO A 144 12.20 -10.85 6.48
C PRO A 144 11.57 -11.80 7.51
N GLN A 145 12.32 -12.09 8.59
CA GLN A 145 11.76 -12.74 9.77
C GLN A 145 10.98 -11.69 10.59
N LEU A 146 9.73 -11.99 10.94
CA LEU A 146 8.94 -11.10 11.80
C LEU A 146 9.51 -11.12 13.22
N GLY A 147 9.90 -9.95 13.74
CA GLY A 147 10.46 -9.79 15.09
C GLY A 147 11.96 -9.51 15.15
N GLU A 148 12.69 -9.55 14.03
CA GLU A 148 14.12 -9.19 13.95
C GLU A 148 14.31 -7.84 13.26
N VAL A 149 13.76 -6.77 13.83
CA VAL A 149 14.18 -5.42 13.45
C VAL A 149 15.33 -5.07 14.39
N THR A 150 16.55 -5.34 13.95
CA THR A 150 17.74 -4.99 14.76
C THR A 150 18.05 -3.52 14.46
N PRO A 151 18.05 -2.64 15.48
CA PRO A 151 18.36 -1.22 15.31
C PRO A 151 19.80 -0.96 14.86
#